data_AF-A0A7S1XI93-F1
#
_entry.id   AF-A0A7S1XI93-F1
#
_cell.length_a   1.000
_cell.length_b   1.000
_cell.length_c   1.000
_cell.angle_alpha   90.00
_cell.angle_beta   90.00
_cell.angle_gamma   90.00
#
_symmetry.space_group_name_H-M   'P 1'
#
loop_
_entity.id
_entity.type
_entity.pdbx_description
1 polymer ?
#
loop_
_entity_poly.entity_id
_entity_poly.type
_entity_poly.pdbx_seq_one_letter_code
_entity_poly.pdbx_strand_id
1 'polypeptide(L)'
;HDTVEDTSLTFDVIERGFGAGVRRIVEGETKVSKLPATMQLRGSEEYDEQAENLRQMFIAMSKDWRIIAVKLCDRLHNMRTLEHMPPHKQRKISRETLEIFAPLARRLGMWAIKSELERWAFRYLLPEEHARVAALVAARLTPAL
;
A
#
# COMPACT_ATOMS: atom_id res chain seq x y z
N HIS A 1 0.21 8.47 11.40
CA HIS A 1 -0.14 7.05 11.50
C HIS A 1 0.96 6.34 12.27
N ASP A 2 2.23 6.63 11.96
CA ASP A 2 3.38 6.08 12.72
C ASP A 2 3.72 6.76 14.05
N THR A 3 2.96 7.76 14.50
CA THR A 3 3.31 8.56 15.69
C THR A 3 3.46 7.74 16.98
N VAL A 4 2.71 6.64 17.13
CA VAL A 4 2.80 5.79 18.33
C VAL A 4 4.00 4.83 18.27
N GLU A 5 4.52 4.55 17.08
CA GLU A 5 5.69 3.69 16.89
C GLU A 5 6.99 4.50 16.89
N ASP A 6 6.97 5.68 16.27
CA ASP A 6 8.16 6.51 16.04
C ASP A 6 8.44 7.52 17.17
N THR A 7 7.51 7.71 18.11
CA THR A 7 7.62 8.71 19.17
C THR A 7 7.15 8.20 20.53
N SER A 8 7.33 8.99 21.58
CA SER A 8 6.87 8.68 22.94
C SER A 8 5.36 8.88 23.17
N LEU A 9 4.60 9.23 22.13
CA LEU A 9 3.16 9.45 22.23
C LEU A 9 2.40 8.13 22.40
N THR A 10 1.44 8.11 23.33
CA THR A 10 0.59 6.93 23.59
C THR A 10 -0.78 7.06 22.94
N PHE A 11 -1.47 5.93 22.77
CA PHE A 11 -2.86 5.91 22.29
C PHE A 11 -3.80 6.78 23.14
N ASP A 12 -3.56 6.89 24.45
CA ASP A 12 -4.35 7.73 25.34
C ASP A 12 -4.14 9.23 25.06
N VAL A 13 -2.94 9.64 24.67
CA VAL A 13 -2.68 11.02 24.23
C VAL A 13 -3.44 11.33 22.94
N ILE A 14 -3.43 10.39 21.99
CA ILE A 14 -4.17 10.53 20.73
C ILE A 14 -5.68 10.61 20.98
N GLU A 15 -6.21 9.78 21.86
CA GLU A 15 -7.63 9.81 22.20
C GLU A 15 -8.04 11.11 22.88
N ARG A 16 -7.23 11.61 23.82
CA ARG A 16 -7.52 12.91 24.46
C ARG A 16 -7.48 14.07 23.48
N GLY A 17 -6.57 14.04 22.50
CA GLY A 17 -6.42 15.12 21.51
C GLY A 17 -7.42 15.07 20.35
N PHE A 18 -7.77 13.86 19.88
CA PHE A 18 -8.49 13.67 18.60
C PHE A 18 -9.72 12.75 18.72
N GLY A 19 -9.98 12.21 19.90
CA GLY A 19 -11.13 11.35 20.20
C GLY A 19 -10.92 9.87 19.88
N ALA A 20 -11.85 9.06 20.37
CA ALA A 20 -11.82 7.60 20.25
C ALA A 20 -11.84 7.10 18.79
N GLY A 21 -12.43 7.86 17.87
CA GLY A 21 -12.44 7.55 16.45
C GLY A 21 -11.03 7.50 15.85
N VAL A 22 -10.24 8.56 16.07
CA VAL A 22 -8.87 8.65 15.55
C VAL A 22 -7.95 7.65 16.25
N ARG A 23 -8.09 7.46 17.57
CA ARG A 23 -7.37 6.39 18.31
C ARG A 23 -7.55 5.04 17.63
N ARG A 24 -8.79 4.64 17.34
CA ARG A 24 -9.09 3.34 16.70
C ARG A 24 -8.47 3.21 15.31
N ILE A 25 -8.43 4.29 14.53
CA ILE A 25 -7.81 4.28 13.21
C ILE A 25 -6.30 4.07 13.33
N VAL A 26 -5.63 4.82 14.21
CA VAL A 26 -4.18 4.71 14.42
C VAL A 26 -3.82 3.34 14.99
N GLU A 27 -4.55 2.86 16.01
CA GLU A 27 -4.33 1.53 16.60
C GLU A 27 -4.56 0.40 15.59
N GLY A 28 -5.59 0.53 14.75
CA GLY A 28 -5.87 -0.42 13.68
C GLY A 28 -4.78 -0.46 12.63
N GLU A 29 -4.25 0.71 12.23
CA GLU A 29 -3.19 0.82 11.22
C GLU A 29 -1.88 0.21 11.73
N THR A 30 -1.48 0.51 12.97
CA THR A 30 -0.30 -0.10 13.62
C THR A 30 -0.38 -1.63 13.65
N LYS A 31 -1.56 -2.20 13.94
CA LYS A 31 -1.76 -3.66 13.93
C LYS A 31 -1.67 -4.23 12.52
N VAL A 32 -2.24 -3.55 11.53
CA VAL A 32 -2.19 -3.97 10.12
C VAL A 32 -0.75 -3.91 9.60
N SER A 33 0.05 -2.90 9.94
CA SER A 33 1.45 -2.78 9.54
C SER A 33 2.35 -3.93 10.02
N LYS A 34 1.94 -4.63 11.10
CA LYS A 34 2.66 -5.80 11.62
C LYS A 34 2.32 -7.09 10.89
N LEU A 35 1.21 -7.17 10.15
CA LEU A 35 0.80 -8.37 9.40
C LEU A 35 1.69 -8.65 8.16
N PRO A 36 2.09 -7.66 7.34
CA PRO A 36 3.02 -7.86 6.22
C PRO A 36 4.43 -8.33 6.64
N ALA A 37 4.87 -7.99 7.87
CA ALA A 37 6.13 -8.48 8.40
C ALA A 37 6.11 -10.01 8.60
N THR A 38 4.94 -10.56 8.95
CA THR A 38 4.69 -12.01 9.05
C THR A 38 4.51 -12.67 7.67
N MET A 39 4.07 -11.92 6.65
CA MET A 39 3.94 -12.39 5.26
C MET A 39 5.28 -12.47 4.48
N GLN A 40 6.45 -12.33 5.14
CA GLN A 40 7.74 -12.48 4.46
C GLN A 40 8.02 -13.93 4.05
N LEU A 41 7.50 -14.28 2.86
CA LEU A 41 8.10 -15.06 1.78
C LEU A 41 9.03 -16.21 2.21
N ARG A 42 8.44 -17.39 2.44
CA ARG A 42 9.11 -18.67 2.18
C ARG A 42 8.18 -19.58 1.38
N GLY A 43 8.66 -20.03 0.21
CA GLY A 43 8.18 -21.25 -0.43
C GLY A 43 6.88 -21.17 -1.24
N SER A 44 6.81 -21.99 -2.26
CA SER A 44 5.73 -22.15 -3.24
C SER A 44 4.57 -23.02 -2.75
N GLU A 45 4.45 -23.27 -1.44
CA GLU A 45 3.51 -24.27 -0.88
C GLU A 45 2.28 -23.66 -0.18
N GLU A 46 2.19 -22.33 -0.03
CA GLU A 46 1.25 -21.69 0.91
C GLU A 46 0.28 -20.67 0.27
N TYR A 47 -0.35 -21.02 -0.86
CA TYR A 47 -1.44 -20.18 -1.39
C TYR A 47 -2.60 -20.05 -0.39
N ASP A 48 -2.87 -21.10 0.42
CA ASP A 48 -3.90 -21.10 1.44
C ASP A 48 -3.55 -20.20 2.66
N GLU A 49 -2.28 -20.14 3.06
CA GLU A 49 -1.87 -19.25 4.17
C GLU A 49 -1.86 -17.78 3.77
N GLN A 50 -1.53 -17.47 2.52
CA GLN A 50 -1.67 -16.12 1.98
C GLN A 50 -3.14 -15.68 1.98
N ALA A 51 -4.05 -16.57 1.59
CA ALA A 51 -5.48 -16.30 1.59
C ALA A 51 -6.02 -16.11 3.02
N GLU A 52 -5.55 -16.90 3.99
CA GLU A 52 -5.94 -16.77 5.40
C GLU A 52 -5.36 -15.50 6.04
N ASN A 53 -4.11 -15.13 5.75
CA ASN A 53 -3.53 -13.88 6.23
C ASN A 53 -4.24 -12.65 5.64
N LEU A 54 -4.59 -12.69 4.36
CA LEU A 54 -5.46 -11.67 3.74
C LEU A 54 -6.82 -11.64 4.43
N ARG A 55 -7.43 -12.80 4.69
CA ARG A 55 -8.72 -12.92 5.38
C ARG A 55 -8.67 -12.36 6.80
N GLN A 56 -7.61 -12.64 7.56
CA GLN A 56 -7.38 -12.10 8.90
C GLN A 56 -7.17 -10.58 8.86
N MET A 57 -6.43 -10.08 7.87
CA MET A 57 -6.34 -8.64 7.62
C MET A 57 -7.75 -8.08 7.38
N PHE A 58 -8.54 -8.67 6.47
CA PHE A 58 -9.92 -8.26 6.17
C PHE A 58 -10.86 -8.31 7.40
N ILE A 59 -10.72 -9.30 8.28
CA ILE A 59 -11.52 -9.42 9.50
C ILE A 59 -11.13 -8.35 10.52
N ALA A 60 -9.84 -8.09 10.72
CA ALA A 60 -9.35 -7.01 11.56
C ALA A 60 -9.78 -5.62 11.03
N MET A 61 -9.92 -5.50 9.71
CA MET A 61 -10.35 -4.31 8.98
C MET A 61 -11.88 -4.09 8.95
N SER A 62 -12.71 -5.11 9.22
CA SER A 62 -14.15 -5.05 8.92
C SER A 62 -14.94 -4.05 9.77
N LYS A 63 -14.36 -3.56 10.87
CA LYS A 63 -15.01 -2.60 11.78
C LYS A 63 -14.87 -1.14 11.34
N ASP A 64 -13.83 -0.78 10.58
CA ASP A 64 -13.62 0.61 10.15
C ASP A 64 -12.76 0.68 8.87
N TRP A 65 -13.40 0.96 7.73
CA TRP A 65 -12.75 1.07 6.42
C TRP A 65 -11.67 2.17 6.36
N ARG A 66 -11.75 3.18 7.24
CA ARG A 66 -10.82 4.32 7.27
C ARG A 66 -9.40 3.91 7.61
N ILE A 67 -9.23 2.81 8.35
CA ILE A 67 -7.92 2.21 8.63
C ILE A 67 -7.20 1.87 7.31
N ILE A 68 -7.91 1.28 6.36
CA ILE A 68 -7.35 0.88 5.08
C ILE A 68 -7.15 2.07 4.16
N ALA A 69 -8.04 3.06 4.20
CA ALA A 69 -7.82 4.29 3.47
C ALA A 69 -6.50 4.96 3.89
N VAL A 70 -6.22 5.04 5.20
CA VAL A 70 -4.93 5.56 5.70
C VAL A 70 -3.76 4.71 5.20
N LYS A 71 -3.86 3.38 5.26
CA LYS A 71 -2.78 2.48 4.80
C LYS A 71 -2.51 2.58 3.30
N LEU A 72 -3.56 2.76 2.50
CA LEU A 72 -3.43 2.98 1.05
C LEU A 72 -2.75 4.31 0.76
N CYS A 73 -3.04 5.36 1.53
CA CYS A 73 -2.37 6.65 1.41
C CYS A 73 -0.88 6.56 1.79
N ASP A 74 -0.55 5.89 2.88
CA ASP A 74 0.84 5.59 3.27
C ASP A 74 1.57 4.82 2.14
N ARG A 75 1.00 3.70 1.67
CA ARG A 75 1.58 2.93 0.58
C ARG A 75 1.77 3.77 -0.69
N LEU A 76 0.82 4.63 -1.03
CA LEU A 76 0.93 5.52 -2.18
C LEU A 76 2.09 6.51 -2.02
N HIS A 77 2.26 7.10 -0.83
CA HIS A 77 3.41 7.94 -0.54
C HIS A 77 4.73 7.17 -0.70
N ASN A 78 4.81 5.96 -0.14
CA ASN A 78 5.98 5.10 -0.26
C ASN A 78 6.32 4.76 -1.73
N MET A 79 5.32 4.54 -2.58
CA MET A 79 5.52 4.31 -4.01
C MET A 79 6.03 5.55 -4.75
N ARG A 80 5.63 6.75 -4.34
CA ARG A 80 6.11 8.03 -4.89
C ARG A 80 7.56 8.33 -4.54
N THR A 81 8.03 7.88 -3.38
CA THR A 81 9.40 8.14 -2.87
C THR A 81 10.33 6.94 -3.01
N LEU A 82 9.87 5.86 -3.67
CA LEU A 82 10.54 4.55 -3.73
C LEU A 82 11.92 4.56 -4.39
N GLU A 83 12.23 5.59 -5.18
CA GLU A 83 13.51 5.76 -5.87
C GLU A 83 14.73 5.76 -4.93
N HIS A 84 14.55 6.17 -3.68
CA HIS A 84 15.61 6.20 -2.65
C HIS A 84 15.94 4.80 -2.08
N MET A 85 15.13 3.79 -2.39
CA MET A 85 15.32 2.43 -1.89
C MET A 85 16.21 1.60 -2.83
N PRO A 86 16.96 0.60 -2.31
CA PRO A 86 17.70 -0.32 -3.15
C PRO A 86 16.80 -1.12 -4.12
N PRO A 87 17.28 -1.51 -5.32
CA PRO A 87 16.46 -2.14 -6.36
C PRO A 87 15.67 -3.39 -5.90
N HIS A 88 16.24 -4.21 -5.02
CA HIS A 88 15.56 -5.38 -4.48
C HIS A 88 14.33 -4.99 -3.63
N LYS A 89 14.43 -3.93 -2.83
CA LYS A 89 13.29 -3.39 -2.07
C LYS A 89 12.27 -2.75 -3.00
N GLN A 90 12.71 -1.98 -4.01
CA GLN A 90 11.81 -1.39 -5.00
C GLN A 90 10.92 -2.46 -5.65
N ARG A 91 11.51 -3.57 -6.11
CA ARG A 91 10.78 -4.70 -6.69
C ARG A 91 9.84 -5.39 -5.70
N LYS A 92 10.30 -5.65 -4.47
CA LYS A 92 9.47 -6.28 -3.42
C LYS A 92 8.24 -5.45 -3.10
N ILE A 93 8.44 -4.16 -2.81
CA ILE A 93 7.38 -3.20 -2.44
C ILE A 93 6.40 -3.01 -3.62
N SER A 94 6.91 -2.97 -4.85
CA SER A 94 6.06 -2.85 -6.05
C SER A 94 5.22 -4.10 -6.31
N ARG A 95 5.77 -5.30 -6.07
CA ARG A 95 5.03 -6.56 -6.21
C ARG A 95 3.89 -6.63 -5.19
N GLU A 96 4.20 -6.37 -3.92
CA GLU A 96 3.21 -6.30 -2.84
C GLU A 96 2.11 -5.27 -3.16
N THR A 97 2.49 -4.14 -3.76
CA THR A 97 1.54 -3.10 -4.19
C THR A 97 0.54 -3.61 -5.22
N LEU A 98 0.96 -4.39 -6.20
CA LEU A 98 0.06 -4.97 -7.21
C LEU A 98 -0.76 -6.13 -6.69
N GLU A 99 -0.18 -6.99 -5.86
CA GLU A 99 -0.84 -8.21 -5.37
C GLU A 99 -1.86 -7.90 -4.27
N ILE A 100 -1.60 -6.88 -3.45
CA ILE A 100 -2.40 -6.58 -2.25
C ILE A 100 -3.09 -5.21 -2.35
N PHE A 101 -2.31 -4.13 -2.46
CA PHE A 101 -2.84 -2.77 -2.25
C PHE A 101 -3.70 -2.25 -3.40
N ALA A 102 -3.33 -2.50 -4.67
CA ALA A 102 -4.13 -2.09 -5.82
C ALA A 102 -5.50 -2.82 -5.86
N PRO A 103 -5.58 -4.15 -5.65
CA PRO A 103 -6.86 -4.85 -5.48
C PRO A 103 -7.71 -4.32 -4.32
N LEU A 104 -7.08 -3.96 -3.19
CA LEU A 104 -7.78 -3.35 -2.06
C LEU A 104 -8.37 -1.98 -2.41
N ALA A 105 -7.59 -1.10 -3.05
CA ALA A 105 -8.06 0.19 -3.52
C ALA A 105 -9.24 0.05 -4.48
N ARG A 106 -9.19 -0.95 -5.39
CA ARG A 106 -10.31 -1.28 -6.29
C ARG A 106 -11.58 -1.68 -5.51
N ARG A 107 -11.45 -2.56 -4.51
CA ARG A 107 -12.59 -3.03 -3.70
C ARG A 107 -13.27 -1.90 -2.92
N LEU A 108 -12.51 -0.87 -2.53
CA LEU A 108 -13.03 0.32 -1.85
C LEU A 108 -13.51 1.42 -2.82
N GLY A 109 -13.48 1.18 -4.14
CA GLY A 109 -13.86 2.19 -5.14
C GLY A 109 -12.86 3.34 -5.29
N MET A 110 -11.65 3.23 -4.74
CA MET A 110 -10.60 4.26 -4.79
C MET A 110 -9.79 4.16 -6.10
N TRP A 111 -10.45 4.38 -7.23
CA TRP A 111 -9.87 4.17 -8.56
C TRP A 111 -8.62 5.04 -8.83
N ALA A 112 -8.61 6.29 -8.39
CA ALA A 112 -7.46 7.17 -8.56
C ALA A 112 -6.21 6.63 -7.85
N ILE A 113 -6.34 6.18 -6.60
CA ILE A 113 -5.23 5.57 -5.84
C ILE A 113 -4.79 4.27 -6.50
N LYS A 114 -5.74 3.39 -6.87
CA LYS A 114 -5.44 2.14 -7.59
C LYS A 114 -4.58 2.41 -8.82
N SER A 115 -5.05 3.27 -9.71
CA SER A 115 -4.36 3.57 -10.98
C SER A 115 -2.97 4.16 -10.77
N GLU A 116 -2.79 4.97 -9.72
CA GLU A 116 -1.48 5.52 -9.40
C GLU A 116 -0.53 4.47 -8.82
N LEU A 117 -1.01 3.63 -7.89
CA LEU A 117 -0.26 2.48 -7.35
C LEU A 117 0.20 1.54 -8.46
N GLU A 118 -0.68 1.18 -9.39
CA GLU A 118 -0.37 0.32 -10.53
C GLU A 118 0.69 0.93 -11.44
N ARG A 119 0.61 2.24 -11.70
CA ARG A 119 1.59 2.95 -12.54
C ARG A 119 2.97 2.94 -11.89
N TRP A 120 3.05 3.26 -10.60
CA TRP A 120 4.31 3.22 -9.87
C TRP A 120 4.88 1.81 -9.84
N ALA A 121 4.08 0.80 -9.51
CA ALA A 121 4.56 -0.57 -9.45
C ALA A 121 5.03 -1.08 -10.83
N PHE A 122 4.31 -0.73 -11.91
CA PHE A 122 4.72 -1.07 -13.28
C PHE A 122 6.09 -0.46 -13.61
N ARG A 123 6.33 0.80 -13.24
CA ARG A 123 7.60 1.49 -13.45
C ARG A 123 8.80 0.75 -12.84
N TYR A 124 8.65 0.23 -11.62
CA TYR A 124 9.76 -0.42 -10.91
C TYR A 124 9.89 -1.92 -11.21
N LEU A 125 8.81 -2.60 -11.60
CA LEU A 125 8.85 -4.01 -11.96
C LEU A 125 9.30 -4.24 -13.39
N LEU A 126 8.87 -3.39 -14.32
CA LEU A 126 9.11 -3.53 -15.77
C LEU A 126 9.56 -2.19 -16.35
N PRO A 127 10.75 -1.68 -15.99
CA PRO A 127 11.19 -0.33 -16.37
C PRO A 127 11.29 -0.11 -17.88
N GLU A 128 11.74 -1.13 -18.63
CA GLU A 128 11.86 -1.06 -20.10
C GLU A 128 10.49 -0.97 -20.78
N GLU A 129 9.54 -1.84 -20.38
CA GLU A 129 8.17 -1.79 -20.90
C GLU A 129 7.45 -0.51 -20.50
N HIS A 130 7.68 -0.02 -19.28
CA HIS A 130 7.15 1.26 -18.84
C HIS A 130 7.66 2.40 -19.74
N ALA A 131 8.97 2.45 -20.01
CA ALA A 131 9.56 3.45 -20.90
C ALA A 131 9.00 3.35 -22.33
N ARG A 132 8.86 2.13 -22.86
CA ARG A 132 8.29 1.87 -24.18
C ARG A 132 6.84 2.36 -24.29
N VAL A 133 5.99 2.02 -23.32
CA VAL A 133 4.59 2.45 -23.29
C VAL A 133 4.48 3.96 -23.13
N ALA A 134 5.29 4.57 -22.26
CA ALA A 134 5.31 6.02 -22.08
C ALA A 134 5.67 6.76 -23.38
N ALA A 135 6.66 6.26 -24.14
CA ALA A 135 7.03 6.81 -25.44
C ALA A 135 5.90 6.70 -26.47
N LEU A 136 5.21 5.54 -26.54
CA LEU A 136 4.07 5.34 -27.45
C LEU A 136 2.90 6.28 -27.14
N VAL A 137 2.61 6.49 -25.85
CA VAL A 137 1.56 7.42 -25.42
C VAL A 137 1.96 8.87 -25.78
N ALA A 138 3.19 9.27 -25.52
CA ALA A 138 3.69 10.61 -25.83
C ALA A 138 3.63 10.90 -27.34
N ALA A 139 4.05 9.96 -28.18
CA ALA A 139 4.01 10.07 -29.64
C ALA A 139 2.58 10.20 -30.21
N ARG A 140 1.58 9.66 -29.50
CA ARG A 140 0.17 9.76 -29.92
C ARG A 140 -0.53 11.04 -29.42
N LEU A 141 0.01 11.66 -28.36
CA LEU A 141 -0.50 12.90 -27.77
C LEU A 141 0.15 14.17 -28.34
N THR A 142 1.29 14.03 -29.01
CA THR A 142 1.87 15.11 -29.81
C THR A 142 1.13 15.14 -31.15
N PRO A 143 0.33 16.18 -31.47
CA PRO A 143 -0.22 16.32 -32.80
C PRO A 143 0.95 16.45 -33.76
N ALA A 144 0.89 15.77 -34.90
CA ALA A 144 1.81 16.02 -36.00
C ALA A 144 1.77 17.53 -36.31
N LEU A 145 2.88 18.22 -36.06
CA LEU A 145 3.12 19.60 -36.51
C LEU A 145 3.31 19.60 -38.04
#